data_AF-A0A8T4VCF8-F1
#
_entry.id   AF-A0A8T4VCF8-F1
#
_cell.length_a   1.000
_cell.length_b   1.000
_cell.length_c   1.000
_cell.angle_alpha   90.00
_cell.angle_beta   90.00
_cell.angle_gamma   90.00
#
_symmetry.space_group_name_H-M   'P 1'
#
loop_
_entity.id
_entity.type
_entity.pdbx_description
1 polymer ?
#
loop_
_entity_poly.entity_id
_entity_poly.type
_entity_poly.pdbx_seq_one_letter_code
_entity_poly.pdbx_strand_id
1 'polypeptide(L)'
;MKMLKENEIKILKKLKDKDLVLDIGGWDKPFNRANYILDIHNFETRGFHGNQGGNKEFFNKKTWIIHDVSSKKKLPFRDNQFNFVICSHILEDIRDPLWLCSEIIRIGKVGYIEVPSVNVELTKGIMSKDYAGYYHHRWIVEIKGNKIIFRFKPHFIHNDKRFHLPTRFLKKLTEKEKVNFIFWNKEFQFEERIQISRDKYEEFIYDYIKKECPRKYFYFLLDIKTRLKEKFVKLKKKILPKSYYHRYMDVEEVISK
;
A
#
# COMPACT_ATOMS: atom_id res chain seq x y z
N MET A 1 2.77 -6.92 -9.13
CA MET A 1 2.59 -5.76 -10.06
C MET A 1 3.97 -5.32 -10.54
N LYS A 2 4.10 -4.68 -11.71
CA LYS A 2 5.42 -4.19 -12.18
C LYS A 2 5.63 -2.75 -11.71
N MET A 3 6.88 -2.39 -11.39
CA MET A 3 7.26 -1.00 -11.14
C MET A 3 6.83 -0.08 -12.28
N LEU A 4 6.36 1.14 -11.95
CA LEU A 4 6.03 2.14 -12.95
C LEU A 4 7.23 2.44 -13.86
N LYS A 5 7.05 2.28 -15.17
CA LYS A 5 8.16 2.35 -16.15
C LYS A 5 8.90 3.69 -16.14
N GLU A 6 8.20 4.81 -15.94
CA GLU A 6 8.86 6.13 -15.83
C GLU A 6 9.79 6.19 -14.61
N ASN A 7 9.42 5.55 -13.50
CA ASN A 7 10.21 5.56 -12.28
C ASN A 7 11.37 4.58 -12.35
N GLU A 8 11.20 3.42 -12.98
CA GLU A 8 12.30 2.52 -13.33
C GLU A 8 13.42 3.28 -14.09
N ILE A 9 13.05 4.07 -15.10
CA ILE A 9 13.98 4.89 -15.88
C ILE A 9 14.62 6.00 -15.01
N LYS A 10 13.84 6.68 -14.16
CA LYS A 10 14.37 7.71 -13.25
C LYS A 10 15.36 7.14 -12.25
N ILE A 11 15.11 5.95 -11.71
CA ILE A 11 16.04 5.25 -10.81
C ILE A 11 17.35 4.99 -11.55
N LEU A 12 17.28 4.35 -12.72
CA LEU A 12 18.49 4.05 -13.52
C LEU A 12 19.31 5.31 -13.85
N LYS A 13 18.66 6.44 -14.17
CA LYS A 13 19.35 7.72 -14.42
C LYS A 13 19.99 8.33 -13.17
N LYS A 14 19.48 8.01 -11.97
CA LYS A 14 20.01 8.52 -10.69
C LYS A 14 21.19 7.71 -10.17
N LEU A 15 21.23 6.41 -10.48
CA LEU A 15 22.25 5.49 -10.00
C LEU A 15 23.60 5.72 -10.70
N LYS A 16 24.67 5.73 -9.92
CA LYS A 16 26.06 5.70 -10.40
C LYS A 16 26.57 4.27 -10.43
N ASP A 17 27.61 4.00 -11.20
CA ASP A 17 28.18 2.64 -11.33
C ASP A 17 28.66 2.07 -9.99
N LYS A 18 29.21 2.93 -9.12
CA LYS A 18 29.71 2.56 -7.80
C LYS A 18 28.64 2.51 -6.70
N ASP A 19 27.40 2.88 -7.00
CA ASP A 19 26.35 2.86 -5.97
C ASP A 19 26.00 1.41 -5.61
N LEU A 20 25.98 1.14 -4.31
CA LEU A 20 25.51 -0.11 -3.75
C LEU A 20 23.98 -0.06 -3.58
N VAL A 21 23.29 -0.94 -4.29
CA VAL A 21 21.83 -0.93 -4.40
C VAL A 21 21.22 -2.19 -3.80
N LEU A 22 20.18 -2.01 -2.97
CA LEU A 22 19.35 -3.09 -2.43
C LEU A 22 17.95 -3.04 -3.05
N ASP A 23 17.40 -4.19 -3.41
CA ASP A 23 15.99 -4.38 -3.76
C ASP A 23 15.32 -5.30 -2.75
N ILE A 24 14.33 -4.78 -2.02
CA ILE A 24 13.55 -5.48 -1.00
C ILE A 24 12.24 -5.95 -1.63
N GLY A 25 11.98 -7.26 -1.58
CA GLY A 25 10.84 -7.88 -2.26
C GLY A 25 11.11 -8.23 -3.72
N GLY A 26 12.38 -8.39 -4.09
CA GLY A 26 12.81 -8.55 -5.48
C GLY A 26 12.56 -9.94 -6.07
N TRP A 27 11.80 -10.84 -5.44
CA TRP A 27 11.63 -12.20 -5.97
C TRP A 27 10.87 -12.26 -7.29
N ASP A 28 9.70 -11.63 -7.39
CA ASP A 28 8.80 -11.80 -8.55
C ASP A 28 9.35 -11.16 -9.83
N LYS A 29 9.88 -9.93 -9.68
CA LYS A 29 10.48 -9.13 -10.74
C LYS A 29 11.70 -8.37 -10.18
N PRO A 30 12.85 -9.04 -10.02
CA PRO A 30 14.04 -8.41 -9.45
C PRO A 30 14.46 -7.16 -10.24
N PHE A 31 14.91 -6.14 -9.51
CA PHE A 31 15.56 -4.98 -10.10
C PHE A 31 17.02 -5.34 -10.44
N ASN A 32 17.28 -5.63 -11.71
CA ASN A 32 18.54 -6.18 -12.23
C ASN A 32 19.79 -5.38 -11.83
N ARG A 33 19.72 -4.05 -11.80
CA ARG A 33 20.82 -3.19 -11.33
C ARG A 33 21.10 -3.31 -9.82
N ALA A 34 20.24 -3.93 -9.01
CA ALA A 34 20.50 -4.14 -7.60
C ALA A 34 21.73 -5.04 -7.37
N ASN A 35 22.54 -4.71 -6.39
CA ASN A 35 23.68 -5.53 -5.97
C ASN A 35 23.25 -6.62 -4.99
N TYR A 36 22.24 -6.30 -4.16
CA TYR A 36 21.64 -7.20 -3.18
C TYR A 36 20.14 -7.28 -3.41
N ILE A 37 19.59 -8.48 -3.24
CA ILE A 37 18.15 -8.72 -3.16
C ILE A 37 17.85 -9.26 -1.76
N LEU A 38 16.76 -8.79 -1.14
CA LEU A 38 16.22 -9.38 0.07
C LEU A 38 14.78 -9.81 -0.18
N ASP A 39 14.49 -11.10 0.04
CA ASP A 39 13.15 -11.66 -0.13
C ASP A 39 12.94 -12.89 0.77
N ILE A 40 11.71 -13.34 0.96
CA ILE A 40 11.42 -14.59 1.68
C ILE A 40 11.65 -15.83 0.79
N HIS A 41 11.61 -15.66 -0.53
CA HIS A 41 11.76 -16.75 -1.49
C HIS A 41 13.21 -16.99 -1.92
N ASN A 42 13.47 -18.20 -2.43
CA ASN A 42 14.80 -18.65 -2.85
C ASN A 42 15.24 -18.08 -4.20
N PHE A 43 16.54 -17.84 -4.36
CA PHE A 43 17.19 -17.30 -5.57
C PHE A 43 16.84 -18.09 -6.84
N GLU A 44 16.76 -19.42 -6.75
CA GLU A 44 16.52 -20.34 -7.86
C GLU A 44 15.13 -20.16 -8.49
N THR A 45 14.18 -19.58 -7.74
CA THR A 45 12.78 -19.42 -8.15
C THR A 45 12.44 -17.99 -8.56
N ARG A 46 13.43 -17.08 -8.57
CA ARG A 46 13.23 -15.65 -8.86
C ARG A 46 12.75 -15.40 -10.29
N GLY A 47 12.19 -14.22 -10.51
CA GLY A 47 11.84 -13.71 -11.82
C GLY A 47 10.62 -14.43 -12.42
N PHE A 48 9.71 -14.91 -11.57
CA PHE A 48 8.51 -15.64 -11.99
C PHE A 48 7.69 -14.86 -13.03
N HIS A 49 7.61 -13.53 -12.90
CA HIS A 49 7.00 -12.65 -13.90
C HIS A 49 8.01 -11.78 -14.68
N GLY A 50 9.26 -12.22 -14.78
CA GLY A 50 10.33 -11.52 -15.51
C GLY A 50 11.21 -10.64 -14.63
N ASN A 51 11.73 -9.53 -15.17
CA ASN A 51 12.65 -8.64 -14.46
C ASN A 51 12.41 -7.16 -14.83
N GLN A 52 13.15 -6.27 -14.15
CA GLN A 52 13.12 -4.82 -14.36
C GLN A 52 14.49 -4.22 -14.02
N GLY A 53 14.71 -2.93 -14.28
CA GLY A 53 15.93 -2.24 -13.85
C GLY A 53 17.17 -2.60 -14.68
N GLY A 54 16.99 -2.84 -15.98
CA GLY A 54 18.05 -3.17 -16.93
C GLY A 54 18.06 -4.63 -17.37
N ASN A 55 19.03 -5.02 -18.20
CA ASN A 55 19.09 -6.36 -18.81
C ASN A 55 20.13 -7.30 -18.18
N LYS A 56 20.93 -6.79 -17.24
CA LYS A 56 22.02 -7.54 -16.60
C LYS A 56 21.80 -7.58 -15.09
N GLU A 57 21.74 -8.78 -14.52
CA GLU A 57 21.71 -8.98 -13.07
C GLU A 57 23.08 -8.64 -12.45
N PHE A 58 23.09 -7.79 -11.43
CA PHE A 58 24.29 -7.46 -10.64
C PHE A 58 24.35 -8.22 -9.31
N PHE A 59 23.25 -8.85 -8.91
CA PHE A 59 23.17 -9.76 -7.78
C PHE A 59 23.43 -11.20 -8.21
N ASN A 60 23.74 -12.06 -7.24
CA ASN A 60 23.89 -13.50 -7.43
C ASN A 60 23.46 -14.24 -6.15
N LYS A 61 23.58 -15.56 -6.11
CA LYS A 61 23.17 -16.37 -4.94
C LYS A 61 23.81 -15.93 -3.62
N LYS A 62 25.02 -15.35 -3.63
CA LYS A 62 25.69 -14.85 -2.40
C LYS A 62 25.13 -13.51 -1.91
N THR A 63 24.57 -12.71 -2.81
CA THR A 63 23.96 -11.40 -2.49
C THR A 63 22.43 -11.47 -2.49
N TRP A 64 21.88 -12.68 -2.50
CA TRP A 64 20.47 -12.97 -2.30
C TRP A 64 20.23 -13.34 -0.84
N ILE A 65 19.53 -12.48 -0.12
CA ILE A 65 19.31 -12.61 1.32
C ILE A 65 17.90 -13.13 1.56
N ILE A 66 17.79 -14.34 2.09
CA ILE A 66 16.49 -14.92 2.47
C ILE A 66 16.10 -14.38 3.85
N HIS A 67 15.00 -13.63 3.92
CA HIS A 67 14.55 -13.02 5.17
C HIS A 67 13.04 -12.72 5.16
N ASP A 68 12.33 -13.08 6.25
CA ASP A 68 10.98 -12.59 6.52
C ASP A 68 11.04 -11.17 7.08
N VAL A 69 10.71 -10.17 6.25
CA VAL A 69 10.66 -8.75 6.64
C VAL A 69 9.58 -8.45 7.69
N SER A 70 8.65 -9.37 7.98
CA SER A 70 7.70 -9.22 9.09
C SER A 70 8.16 -9.90 10.39
N SER A 71 9.36 -10.50 10.43
CA SER A 71 9.83 -11.25 11.61
C SER A 71 10.29 -10.37 12.78
N LYS A 72 10.35 -9.05 12.61
CA LYS A 72 10.93 -8.06 13.54
C LYS A 72 12.42 -8.24 13.86
N LYS A 73 13.09 -9.23 13.25
CA LYS A 73 14.53 -9.39 13.35
C LYS A 73 15.21 -8.34 12.48
N LYS A 74 16.18 -7.62 13.05
CA LYS A 74 16.99 -6.62 12.34
C LYS A 74 17.49 -7.19 11.01
N LEU A 75 17.27 -6.46 9.91
CA LEU A 75 17.78 -6.84 8.60
C LEU A 75 19.31 -6.96 8.68
N PRO A 76 19.92 -8.00 8.04
CA PRO A 76 21.33 -8.37 8.22
C PRO A 76 22.29 -7.43 7.47
N PHE A 77 22.10 -6.13 7.62
CA PHE A 77 22.84 -5.06 6.97
C PHE A 77 23.24 -4.00 7.99
N ARG A 78 24.39 -3.38 7.73
CA ARG A 78 24.90 -2.27 8.55
C ARG A 78 24.09 -1.00 8.29
N ASP A 79 24.15 -0.08 9.25
CA ASP A 79 23.53 1.23 9.10
C ASP A 79 24.18 1.98 7.94
N ASN A 80 23.37 2.66 7.11
CA ASN A 80 23.80 3.38 5.91
C ASN A 80 24.65 2.56 4.91
N GLN A 81 24.48 1.23 4.91
CA GLN A 81 25.22 0.34 4.00
C GLN A 81 24.92 0.64 2.52
N PHE A 82 23.67 0.93 2.18
CA PHE A 82 23.24 1.09 0.79
C PHE A 82 23.18 2.55 0.36
N ASN A 83 23.68 2.82 -0.84
CA ASN A 83 23.53 4.12 -1.48
C ASN A 83 22.09 4.32 -1.95
N PHE A 84 21.41 3.25 -2.36
CA PHE A 84 20.02 3.30 -2.83
C PHE A 84 19.25 2.05 -2.40
N VAL A 85 18.04 2.22 -1.86
CA VAL A 85 17.14 1.12 -1.50
C VAL A 85 15.86 1.20 -2.31
N ILE A 86 15.47 0.09 -2.94
CA ILE A 86 14.21 -0.09 -3.66
C ILE A 86 13.30 -0.96 -2.80
N CYS A 87 12.05 -0.55 -2.61
CA CYS A 87 11.01 -1.36 -1.98
C CYS A 87 9.71 -1.15 -2.75
N SER A 88 9.36 -2.08 -3.62
CA SER A 88 8.22 -1.95 -4.53
C SER A 88 7.28 -3.12 -4.33
N HIS A 89 6.00 -2.81 -4.08
CA HIS A 89 4.92 -3.78 -3.89
C HIS A 89 5.15 -4.77 -2.75
N ILE A 90 5.55 -4.26 -1.58
CA ILE A 90 5.79 -5.02 -0.35
C ILE A 90 4.97 -4.46 0.80
N LEU A 91 5.02 -3.14 1.01
CA LEU A 91 4.49 -2.52 2.22
C LEU A 91 2.98 -2.72 2.40
N GLU A 92 2.24 -2.94 1.31
CA GLU A 92 0.82 -3.22 1.33
C GLU A 92 0.47 -4.65 1.76
N ASP A 93 1.39 -5.60 1.61
CA ASP A 93 1.15 -7.04 1.75
C ASP A 93 1.63 -7.60 3.10
N ILE A 94 2.63 -6.94 3.70
CA ILE A 94 3.31 -7.43 4.91
C ILE A 94 2.59 -7.06 6.21
N ARG A 95 2.89 -7.80 7.29
CA ARG A 95 2.22 -7.62 8.59
C ARG A 95 2.59 -6.32 9.30
N ASP A 96 3.85 -5.91 9.25
CA ASP A 96 4.36 -4.76 9.99
C ASP A 96 5.19 -3.85 9.06
N PRO A 97 4.52 -2.98 8.28
CA PRO A 97 5.22 -2.09 7.36
C PRO A 97 5.96 -0.95 8.07
N LEU A 98 5.53 -0.56 9.27
CA LEU A 98 6.19 0.48 10.07
C LEU A 98 7.60 0.02 10.47
N TRP A 99 7.72 -1.22 10.94
CA TRP A 99 9.02 -1.81 11.24
C TRP A 99 9.92 -1.83 10.01
N LEU A 100 9.42 -2.28 8.85
CA LEU A 100 10.23 -2.31 7.63
C LEU A 100 10.63 -0.90 7.19
N CYS A 101 9.74 0.10 7.29
CA CYS A 101 10.08 1.50 7.04
C CYS A 101 11.25 1.98 7.93
N SER A 102 11.22 1.64 9.22
CA SER A 102 12.32 1.99 10.14
C SER A 102 13.66 1.35 9.73
N GLU A 103 13.64 0.09 9.28
CA GLU A 103 14.83 -0.60 8.82
C GLU A 103 15.34 -0.07 7.47
N ILE A 104 14.45 0.29 6.55
CA ILE A 104 14.80 0.92 5.26
C ILE A 104 15.58 2.21 5.50
N ILE A 105 15.10 3.05 6.42
CA ILE A 105 15.79 4.30 6.81
C ILE A 105 17.14 3.99 7.45
N ARG A 106 17.21 2.98 8.32
CA ARG A 106 18.47 2.61 8.99
C ARG A 106 19.54 2.16 7.99
N ILE A 107 19.20 1.33 7.01
CA ILE A 107 20.19 0.68 6.13
C ILE A 107 20.52 1.49 4.87
N GLY A 108 19.69 2.45 4.48
CA GLY A 108 19.78 3.16 3.21
C GLY A 108 19.97 4.67 3.34
N LYS A 109 20.73 5.26 2.42
CA LYS A 109 20.93 6.72 2.38
C LYS A 109 19.83 7.45 1.63
N VAL A 110 19.39 6.90 0.50
CA VAL A 110 18.26 7.38 -0.30
C VAL A 110 17.51 6.18 -0.86
N GLY A 111 16.32 6.38 -1.41
CA GLY A 111 15.63 5.26 -2.04
C GLY A 111 14.33 5.58 -2.72
N TYR A 112 13.66 4.50 -3.11
CA TYR A 112 12.40 4.50 -3.83
C TYR A 112 11.43 3.52 -3.19
N ILE A 113 10.22 3.98 -2.93
CA ILE A 113 9.12 3.13 -2.46
C ILE A 113 7.95 3.27 -3.44
N GLU A 114 7.33 2.16 -3.82
CA GLU A 114 6.12 2.11 -4.66
C GLU A 114 5.14 1.09 -4.11
N VAL A 115 3.87 1.47 -4.09
CA VAL A 115 2.74 0.66 -3.61
C VAL A 115 1.54 0.86 -4.55
N PRO A 116 0.56 -0.06 -4.57
CA PRO A 116 -0.71 0.17 -5.24
C PRO A 116 -1.37 1.45 -4.73
N SER A 117 -1.99 2.21 -5.63
CA SER A 117 -2.76 3.38 -5.23
C SER A 117 -4.03 2.99 -4.49
N VAL A 118 -4.59 3.92 -3.71
CA VAL A 118 -5.91 3.75 -3.08
C VAL A 118 -6.98 3.44 -4.14
N ASN A 119 -6.86 4.00 -5.35
CA ASN A 119 -7.71 3.69 -6.48
C ASN A 119 -7.67 2.20 -6.85
N VAL A 120 -6.48 1.58 -6.91
CA VAL A 120 -6.36 0.13 -7.15
C VAL A 120 -6.99 -0.66 -6.00
N GLU A 121 -6.65 -0.33 -4.75
CA GLU A 121 -7.14 -1.09 -3.59
C GLU A 121 -8.67 -1.06 -3.42
N LEU A 122 -9.31 0.04 -3.84
CA LEU A 122 -10.75 0.22 -3.76
C LEU A 122 -11.50 -0.16 -5.03
N THR A 123 -10.84 -0.60 -6.11
CA THR A 123 -11.55 -0.97 -7.35
C THR A 123 -11.80 -2.47 -7.46
N LYS A 124 -13.04 -2.85 -7.78
CA LYS A 124 -13.39 -4.23 -8.15
C LYS A 124 -12.89 -4.61 -9.54
N GLY A 125 -12.48 -5.86 -9.73
CA GLY A 125 -12.03 -6.38 -11.01
C GLY A 125 -10.54 -6.24 -11.27
N ILE A 126 -9.75 -5.83 -10.25
CA ILE A 126 -8.28 -5.86 -10.31
C ILE A 126 -7.79 -7.29 -10.46
N MET A 127 -8.24 -8.19 -9.56
CA MET A 127 -7.94 -9.62 -9.61
C MET A 127 -9.21 -10.48 -9.67
N SER A 128 -10.29 -10.06 -9.00
CA SER A 128 -11.61 -10.67 -9.14
C SER A 128 -12.70 -9.60 -9.21
N LYS A 129 -13.84 -9.94 -9.82
CA LYS A 129 -15.04 -9.11 -9.81
C LYS A 129 -15.75 -9.12 -8.44
N ASP A 130 -15.40 -10.04 -7.55
CA ASP A 130 -16.11 -10.25 -6.27
C ASP A 130 -15.63 -9.29 -5.18
N TYR A 131 -14.34 -8.98 -5.16
CA TYR A 131 -13.71 -8.12 -4.16
C TYR A 131 -12.94 -6.94 -4.80
N ALA A 132 -12.55 -5.97 -3.96
CA ALA A 132 -11.85 -4.76 -4.36
C ALA A 132 -10.34 -4.89 -4.10
N GLY A 133 -9.52 -4.43 -5.05
CA GLY A 133 -8.06 -4.54 -4.99
C GLY A 133 -7.59 -5.99 -5.03
N TYR A 134 -6.45 -6.24 -4.37
CA TYR A 134 -5.88 -7.59 -4.24
C TYR A 134 -6.33 -8.26 -2.93
N TYR A 135 -6.52 -9.58 -2.95
CA TYR A 135 -7.01 -10.35 -1.78
C TYR A 135 -5.97 -10.46 -0.67
N HIS A 136 -4.68 -10.42 -1.00
CA HIS A 136 -3.57 -10.62 -0.06
C HIS A 136 -3.14 -9.30 0.61
N HIS A 137 -3.40 -8.16 -0.04
CA HIS A 137 -3.02 -6.85 0.51
C HIS A 137 -3.80 -6.55 1.80
N ARG A 138 -3.04 -6.21 2.84
CA ARG A 138 -3.52 -5.89 4.19
C ARG A 138 -3.80 -4.41 4.35
N TRP A 139 -3.06 -3.57 3.62
CA TRP A 139 -3.05 -2.12 3.82
C TRP A 139 -3.54 -1.37 2.59
N ILE A 140 -4.32 -0.31 2.86
CA ILE A 140 -4.47 0.81 1.95
C ILE A 140 -3.37 1.81 2.30
N VAL A 141 -2.49 2.09 1.34
CA VAL A 141 -1.30 2.91 1.56
C VAL A 141 -1.44 4.26 0.83
N GLU A 142 -1.46 5.34 1.60
CA GLU A 142 -1.42 6.70 1.08
C GLU A 142 0.02 7.23 1.16
N ILE A 143 0.47 7.92 0.11
CA ILE A 143 1.74 8.66 0.13
C ILE A 143 1.43 10.14 -0.09
N LYS A 144 1.79 10.98 0.90
CA LYS A 144 1.55 12.43 0.90
C LYS A 144 2.86 13.17 1.15
N GLY A 145 3.45 13.73 0.10
CA GLY A 145 4.77 14.35 0.19
C GLY A 145 5.83 13.36 0.65
N ASN A 146 6.51 13.65 1.77
CA ASN A 146 7.53 12.77 2.36
C ASN A 146 6.98 11.79 3.42
N LYS A 147 5.67 11.51 3.39
CA LYS A 147 4.97 10.73 4.43
C LYS A 147 4.17 9.58 3.85
N ILE A 148 4.34 8.39 4.45
CA ILE A 148 3.57 7.18 4.15
C ILE A 148 2.56 6.96 5.26
N ILE A 149 1.31 6.69 4.90
CA ILE A 149 0.21 6.50 5.85
C ILE A 149 -0.43 5.15 5.56
N PHE A 150 -0.42 4.27 6.56
CA PHE A 150 -0.99 2.94 6.49
C PHE A 150 -2.38 2.92 7.12
N ARG A 151 -3.38 2.39 6.41
CA ARG A 151 -4.72 2.13 6.91
C ARG A 151 -5.07 0.68 6.67
N PHE A 152 -5.63 0.00 7.66
CA PHE A 152 -6.05 -1.39 7.49
C PHE A 152 -7.12 -1.48 6.39
N LYS A 153 -6.98 -2.39 5.43
CA LYS A 153 -7.94 -2.56 4.34
C LYS A 153 -9.22 -3.24 4.86
N PRO A 154 -10.36 -2.53 4.94
CA PRO A 154 -11.50 -3.06 5.68
C PRO A 154 -12.36 -3.96 4.79
N HIS A 155 -12.81 -5.11 5.34
CA HIS A 155 -13.61 -6.09 4.58
C HIS A 155 -14.95 -5.56 4.06
N PHE A 156 -15.52 -4.50 4.66
CA PHE A 156 -16.82 -3.97 4.25
C PHE A 156 -16.81 -3.35 2.84
N ILE A 157 -15.63 -3.04 2.28
CA ILE A 157 -15.50 -2.42 0.94
C ILE A 157 -16.02 -3.34 -0.16
N HIS A 158 -16.12 -4.64 0.07
CA HIS A 158 -16.49 -5.59 -0.98
C HIS A 158 -18.00 -5.65 -1.25
N ASN A 159 -18.83 -5.36 -0.25
CA ASN A 159 -20.26 -5.69 -0.31
C ASN A 159 -21.16 -4.51 -0.72
N ASP A 160 -20.66 -3.27 -0.64
CA ASP A 160 -21.47 -2.09 -0.89
C ASP A 160 -20.81 -1.15 -1.89
N LYS A 161 -21.56 -0.78 -2.94
CA LYS A 161 -21.12 0.12 -4.01
C LYS A 161 -20.76 1.53 -3.53
N ARG A 162 -21.08 1.89 -2.29
CA ARG A 162 -20.62 3.11 -1.63
C ARG A 162 -19.12 3.07 -1.32
N PHE A 163 -18.56 1.88 -1.11
CA PHE A 163 -17.21 1.72 -0.55
C PHE A 163 -16.21 1.11 -1.54
N HIS A 164 -16.60 1.00 -2.81
CA HIS A 164 -15.68 0.55 -3.85
C HIS A 164 -15.97 1.22 -5.20
N LEU A 165 -14.93 1.33 -6.00
CA LEU A 165 -14.98 1.76 -7.38
C LEU A 165 -15.46 0.59 -8.26
N PRO A 166 -16.21 0.87 -9.34
CA PRO A 166 -16.72 -0.15 -10.23
C PRO A 166 -15.62 -0.63 -11.19
N THR A 167 -15.73 -1.84 -11.73
CA THR A 167 -14.74 -2.39 -12.69
C THR A 167 -14.49 -1.51 -13.90
N ARG A 168 -15.49 -0.76 -14.37
CA ARG A 168 -15.31 0.21 -15.47
C ARG A 168 -14.33 1.35 -15.14
N PHE A 169 -14.06 1.60 -13.85
CA PHE A 169 -13.11 2.61 -13.41
C PHE A 169 -11.67 2.19 -13.75
N LEU A 170 -11.37 0.89 -13.75
CA LEU A 170 -10.05 0.37 -14.15
C LEU A 170 -9.64 0.79 -15.55
N LYS A 171 -10.60 0.84 -16.48
CA LYS A 171 -10.35 1.25 -17.87
C LYS A 171 -9.95 2.72 -18.01
N LYS A 172 -10.17 3.53 -16.96
CA LYS A 172 -9.83 4.94 -16.94
C LYS A 172 -8.48 5.22 -16.29
N LEU A 173 -7.97 4.29 -15.48
CA LEU A 173 -6.73 4.47 -14.75
C LEU A 173 -5.53 4.29 -15.68
N THR A 174 -4.72 5.33 -15.79
CA THR A 174 -3.36 5.25 -16.34
C THR A 174 -2.46 4.44 -15.42
N GLU A 175 -1.34 3.90 -15.92
CA GLU A 175 -0.36 3.18 -15.09
C GLU A 175 0.16 4.02 -13.93
N LYS A 176 0.29 5.34 -14.12
CA LYS A 176 0.73 6.26 -13.08
C LYS A 176 -0.30 6.42 -11.97
N GLU A 177 -1.59 6.41 -12.30
CA GLU A 177 -2.67 6.51 -11.30
C GLU A 177 -2.91 5.19 -10.55
N LYS A 178 -2.35 4.08 -11.04
CA LYS A 178 -2.43 2.76 -10.37
C LYS A 178 -1.46 2.61 -9.21
N VAL A 179 -0.49 3.50 -9.07
CA VAL A 179 0.54 3.41 -8.03
C VAL A 179 0.67 4.72 -7.26
N ASN A 180 1.05 4.60 -6.00
CA ASN A 180 1.60 5.68 -5.20
C ASN A 180 3.09 5.41 -5.03
N PHE A 181 3.93 6.44 -5.11
CA PHE A 181 5.37 6.27 -4.94
C PHE A 181 6.03 7.48 -4.29
N ILE A 182 7.21 7.26 -3.73
CA ILE A 182 8.07 8.29 -3.16
C ILE A 182 9.53 8.01 -3.49
N PHE A 183 10.25 9.08 -3.86
CA PHE A 183 11.71 9.12 -3.80
C PHE A 183 12.11 9.84 -2.51
N TRP A 184 12.73 9.13 -1.58
CA TRP A 184 13.11 9.67 -0.28
C TRP A 184 14.62 9.90 -0.18
N ASN A 185 15.03 10.79 0.71
CA ASN A 185 16.43 11.14 0.95
C ASN A 185 16.69 11.26 2.45
N LYS A 186 17.62 10.45 2.97
CA LYS A 186 17.96 10.23 4.38
C LYS A 186 16.83 9.66 5.24
N GLU A 187 15.65 10.25 5.19
CA GLU A 187 14.51 9.86 6.01
C GLU A 187 13.18 10.14 5.31
N PHE A 188 12.14 9.45 5.75
CA PHE A 188 10.75 9.74 5.44
C PHE A 188 9.88 9.45 6.67
N GLN A 189 8.72 10.11 6.72
CA GLN A 189 7.77 9.89 7.81
C GLN A 189 6.87 8.71 7.48
N PHE A 190 6.53 7.92 8.48
CA PHE A 190 5.56 6.85 8.34
C PHE A 190 4.69 6.78 9.59
N GLU A 191 3.43 6.38 9.42
CA GLU A 191 2.51 6.13 10.52
C GLU A 191 1.43 5.15 10.10
N GLU A 192 0.93 4.39 11.05
CA GLU A 192 -0.35 3.71 10.95
C GLU A 192 -1.44 4.62 11.51
N ARG A 193 -2.53 4.71 10.78
CA ARG A 193 -3.78 5.28 11.26
C ARG A 193 -4.67 4.14 11.66
N ILE A 194 -4.93 4.01 12.95
CA ILE A 194 -5.76 2.97 13.50
C ILE A 194 -7.20 3.47 13.52
N GLN A 195 -8.04 2.91 12.64
CA GLN A 195 -9.46 3.23 12.59
C GLN A 195 -10.24 2.36 13.57
N ILE A 196 -10.56 2.92 14.73
CA ILE A 196 -11.43 2.28 15.72
C ILE A 196 -12.91 2.50 15.35
N SER A 197 -13.25 3.71 14.88
CA SER A 197 -14.59 4.06 14.42
C SER A 197 -14.85 3.57 12.99
N ARG A 198 -15.79 2.61 12.88
CA ARG A 198 -16.25 2.10 11.59
C ARG A 198 -16.97 3.18 10.78
N ASP A 199 -17.81 4.00 11.41
CA ASP A 199 -18.55 5.08 10.75
C ASP A 199 -17.61 6.14 10.16
N LYS A 200 -16.59 6.55 10.90
CA LYS A 200 -15.58 7.50 10.39
C LYS A 200 -14.81 6.91 9.22
N TYR A 201 -14.52 5.60 9.26
CA TYR A 201 -13.84 4.98 8.14
C TYR A 201 -14.75 4.77 6.91
N GLU A 202 -16.02 4.42 7.13
CA GLU A 202 -17.04 4.39 6.08
C GLU A 202 -17.21 5.77 5.44
N GLU A 203 -17.25 6.85 6.23
CA GLU A 203 -17.29 8.25 5.77
C GLU A 203 -16.07 8.59 4.90
N PHE A 204 -14.85 8.34 5.41
CA PHE A 204 -13.61 8.55 4.66
C PHE A 204 -13.59 7.83 3.30
N ILE A 205 -13.92 6.53 3.28
CA ILE A 205 -13.93 5.77 2.03
C ILE A 205 -15.02 6.31 1.11
N TYR A 206 -16.21 6.59 1.63
CA TYR A 206 -17.32 7.06 0.81
C TYR A 206 -17.02 8.42 0.15
N ASP A 207 -16.40 9.34 0.87
CA ASP A 207 -15.99 10.64 0.34
C ASP A 207 -14.90 10.48 -0.72
N TYR A 208 -13.94 9.57 -0.50
CA TYR A 208 -12.96 9.20 -1.52
C TYR A 208 -13.65 8.69 -2.80
N ILE A 209 -14.59 7.75 -2.66
CA ILE A 209 -15.34 7.19 -3.79
C ILE A 209 -16.15 8.26 -4.54
N LYS A 210 -16.79 9.19 -3.83
CA LYS A 210 -17.53 10.32 -4.43
C LYS A 210 -16.62 11.23 -5.25
N LYS A 211 -15.43 11.53 -4.72
CA LYS A 211 -14.44 12.38 -5.37
C LYS A 211 -13.93 11.74 -6.66
N GLU A 212 -13.54 10.47 -6.61
CA GLU A 212 -12.92 9.79 -7.76
C GLU A 212 -13.94 9.37 -8.83
N CYS A 213 -15.17 9.00 -8.45
CA CYS A 213 -16.19 8.52 -9.39
C CYS A 213 -17.54 9.22 -9.17
N PRO A 214 -17.68 10.53 -9.44
CA PRO A 214 -18.90 11.27 -9.16
C PRO A 214 -20.11 10.71 -9.91
N ARG A 215 -21.09 10.19 -9.18
CA ARG A 215 -22.39 9.70 -9.69
C ARG A 215 -23.51 10.53 -9.07
N LYS A 216 -23.69 11.78 -9.54
CA LYS A 216 -24.55 12.78 -8.92
C LYS A 216 -25.92 12.23 -8.47
N TYR A 217 -26.69 11.63 -9.39
CA TYR A 217 -28.03 11.09 -9.08
C TYR A 217 -27.99 9.84 -8.19
N PHE A 218 -27.02 8.94 -8.39
CA PHE A 218 -26.93 7.70 -7.63
C PHE A 218 -26.47 7.93 -6.19
N TYR A 219 -25.52 8.85 -5.97
CA TYR A 219 -25.08 9.21 -4.63
C TYR A 219 -26.14 9.99 -3.87
N PHE A 220 -26.93 10.85 -4.53
CA PHE A 220 -28.06 11.51 -3.88
C PHE A 220 -29.05 10.50 -3.24
N LEU A 221 -29.43 9.45 -3.97
CA LEU A 221 -30.30 8.39 -3.43
C LEU A 221 -29.64 7.60 -2.29
N LEU A 222 -28.35 7.29 -2.42
CA LEU A 222 -27.58 6.61 -1.38
C LEU A 222 -27.40 7.48 -0.13
N ASP A 223 -27.23 8.78 -0.28
CA ASP A 223 -27.11 9.76 0.80
C ASP A 223 -28.42 9.85 1.58
N ILE A 224 -29.56 9.90 0.90
CA ILE A 224 -30.88 9.84 1.56
C ILE A 224 -31.02 8.55 2.36
N LYS A 225 -30.70 7.40 1.76
CA LYS A 225 -30.76 6.10 2.44
C LYS A 225 -29.82 6.04 3.64
N THR A 226 -28.63 6.62 3.53
CA THR A 226 -27.62 6.67 4.60
C THR A 226 -28.10 7.57 5.74
N ARG A 227 -28.60 8.78 5.46
CA ARG A 227 -29.18 9.68 6.47
C ARG A 227 -30.37 9.05 7.21
N LEU A 228 -31.23 8.32 6.50
CA LEU A 228 -32.35 7.59 7.14
C LEU A 228 -31.83 6.47 8.05
N LYS A 229 -30.83 5.70 7.59
CA LYS A 229 -30.18 4.67 8.40
C LYS A 229 -29.53 5.27 9.65
N GLU A 230 -28.82 6.39 9.53
CA GLU A 230 -28.21 7.10 10.66
C GLU A 230 -29.25 7.60 11.66
N LYS A 231 -30.37 8.19 11.19
CA LYS A 231 -31.48 8.58 12.08
C LYS A 231 -32.04 7.37 12.83
N PHE A 232 -32.23 6.24 12.13
CA PHE A 232 -32.73 5.01 12.73
C PHE A 232 -31.74 4.40 13.74
N VAL A 233 -30.45 4.46 13.44
CA VAL A 233 -29.36 4.05 14.35
C VAL A 233 -29.34 4.93 15.59
N LYS A 234 -29.39 6.26 15.43
CA LYS A 234 -29.47 7.23 16.54
C LYS A 234 -30.70 6.99 17.42
N LEU A 235 -31.84 6.64 16.81
CA LEU A 235 -33.07 6.29 17.53
C LEU A 235 -32.89 4.97 18.31
N LYS A 236 -32.36 3.92 17.68
CA LYS A 236 -32.06 2.64 18.35
C LYS A 236 -31.06 2.81 19.51
N LYS A 237 -30.07 3.70 19.39
CA LYS A 237 -29.14 4.04 20.47
C LYS A 237 -29.86 4.58 21.72
N LYS A 238 -30.91 5.38 21.54
CA LYS A 238 -31.73 5.90 22.65
C LYS A 238 -32.58 4.82 23.30
N ILE A 239 -33.08 3.85 22.53
CA ILE A 239 -34.07 2.86 22.99
C ILE A 239 -33.42 1.57 23.53
N LEU A 240 -32.31 1.12 22.93
CA LEU A 240 -31.64 -0.16 23.23
C LEU A 240 -30.11 0.01 23.35
N PRO A 241 -29.61 0.66 24.41
CA PRO A 241 -28.18 1.00 24.54
C PRO A 241 -27.27 -0.22 24.73
N LYS A 242 -27.78 -1.33 25.28
CA LYS A 242 -26.97 -2.53 25.62
C LYS A 242 -26.80 -3.54 24.48
N SER A 243 -27.60 -3.46 23.40
CA SER A 243 -27.67 -4.50 22.35
C SER A 243 -27.02 -4.11 21.02
N TYR A 244 -26.20 -3.05 20.97
CA TYR A 244 -25.76 -2.46 19.71
C TYR A 244 -24.23 -2.43 19.53
N TYR A 245 -23.80 -2.67 18.30
CA TYR A 245 -22.46 -2.64 17.67
C TYR A 245 -21.62 -1.34 17.90
N HIS A 246 -21.78 -0.59 18.99
CA HIS A 246 -21.47 0.85 19.08
C HIS A 246 -20.52 1.30 20.19
N ARG A 247 -19.70 0.42 20.78
CA ARG A 247 -18.68 0.91 21.74
C ARG A 247 -17.60 1.80 21.11
N TYR A 248 -17.54 1.87 19.78
CA TYR A 248 -16.44 2.48 19.03
C TYR A 248 -16.88 3.52 18.00
N MET A 249 -18.15 3.94 17.96
CA MET A 249 -18.56 5.04 17.06
C MET A 249 -17.97 6.38 17.49
N ASP A 250 -17.74 7.27 16.52
CA ASP A 250 -17.20 8.61 16.74
C ASP A 250 -15.84 8.65 17.47
N VAL A 251 -15.20 7.51 17.71
CA VAL A 251 -13.85 7.43 18.29
C VAL A 251 -12.85 8.04 17.33
N GLU A 252 -12.02 8.94 17.86
CA GLU A 252 -10.95 9.59 17.09
C GLU A 252 -9.93 8.57 16.57
N GLU A 253 -9.35 8.89 15.42
CA GLU A 253 -8.30 8.08 14.80
C GLU A 253 -7.03 8.12 15.64
N VAL A 254 -6.52 6.95 16.02
CA VAL A 254 -5.25 6.85 16.76
C VAL A 254 -4.10 6.79 15.75
N ILE A 255 -3.04 7.55 16.03
CA ILE A 255 -1.82 7.56 15.24
C ILE A 255 -0.78 6.69 15.95
N SER A 256 -0.36 5.62 15.30
CA SER A 256 0.80 4.81 15.71
C SER A 256 1.98 5.15 14.81
N LYS A 257 3.15 5.41 15.40
CA LYS A 257 4.37 5.81 14.70
C LYS A 257 5.45 4.76 14.93
#